data_AF-A0A7K2PBL4-F1
#
_entry.id   AF-A0A7K2PBL4-F1
#
_cell.length_a   1.000
_cell.length_b   1.000
_cell.length_c   1.000
_cell.angle_alpha   90.00
_cell.angle_beta   90.00
_cell.angle_gamma   90.00
#
_symmetry.space_group_name_H-M   'P 1'
#
loop_
_entity.id
_entity.type
_entity.pdbx_description
1 polymer ?
#
loop_
_entity_poly.entity_id
_entity_poly.type
_entity_poly.pdbx_seq_one_letter_code
_entity_poly.pdbx_strand_id
1 'polypeptide(L)'
;MTTTGEDHVPARGGPWWWDRRRGAVLDVSLGVASALECAAEGVPFARDAGIPLAMGVVFGLLAGSVLVVRRKWPIAVVLVALAITPAEMGFLMGVVGLYTLAACELPRRIIGALAGMSFAGTLIVTFVRLRQDMAGDGVDLGNWFFAFAAIGSSLGLTAPPLLLGLYVGQRRRLMESLRERADSLERELQLLAERAEERAEWARGEERTRIAREMHDVVAHRVSLMVVHAAALQAVARKDPEKAVKNAALVGDMGRQALTELREML
;
A
#
# COMPACT_ATOMS: atom_id res chain seq x y z
N MET A 1 20.04 -4.96 -23.09
CA MET A 1 20.40 -3.84 -22.19
C MET A 1 19.45 -2.70 -22.48
N THR A 2 18.27 -2.71 -21.86
CA THR A 2 17.24 -1.68 -22.02
C THR A 2 17.06 -1.01 -20.67
N THR A 3 17.57 0.21 -20.56
CA THR A 3 17.41 1.08 -19.42
C THR A 3 16.04 1.76 -19.55
N THR A 4 15.01 1.22 -18.91
CA THR A 4 13.78 1.97 -18.66
C THR A 4 14.10 3.04 -17.62
N GLY A 5 14.25 4.28 -18.08
CA GLY A 5 14.25 5.44 -17.22
C GLY A 5 12.87 5.58 -16.60
N GLU A 6 12.73 5.15 -15.35
CA GLU A 6 11.64 5.59 -14.49
C GLU A 6 11.86 7.09 -14.22
N ASP A 7 11.09 7.91 -14.92
CA ASP A 7 10.92 9.33 -14.59
C ASP A 7 10.26 9.44 -13.20
N HIS A 8 11.10 9.40 -12.16
CA HIS A 8 10.76 9.87 -10.83
C HIS A 8 10.48 11.36 -10.94
N VAL A 9 9.21 11.72 -11.17
CA VAL A 9 8.73 13.09 -11.01
C VAL A 9 9.10 13.53 -9.59
N PRO A 10 10.04 14.48 -9.39
CA PRO A 10 10.37 14.92 -8.05
C PRO A 10 9.13 15.59 -7.49
N ALA A 11 8.56 14.98 -6.45
CA ALA A 11 7.49 15.58 -5.67
C ALA A 11 7.96 16.99 -5.28
N ARG A 12 7.28 18.01 -5.81
CA ARG A 12 7.59 19.42 -5.59
C ARG A 12 7.74 19.68 -4.09
N GLY A 13 8.99 19.80 -3.66
CA GLY A 13 9.38 19.95 -2.27
C GLY A 13 8.64 21.09 -1.59
N GLY A 14 7.84 20.75 -0.58
CA GLY A 14 7.48 21.70 0.46
C GLY A 14 8.71 22.00 1.34
N PRO A 15 8.65 23.03 2.19
CA PRO A 15 9.79 23.43 2.98
C PRO A 15 10.19 22.30 3.95
N TRP A 16 11.36 21.74 3.69
CA TRP A 16 12.29 20.97 4.54
C TRP A 16 11.80 19.77 5.37
N TRP A 17 10.50 19.47 5.42
CA TRP A 17 9.96 18.24 6.03
C TRP A 17 8.52 17.87 5.59
N TRP A 18 7.92 18.60 4.65
CA TRP A 18 6.56 18.33 4.16
C TRP A 18 6.55 17.96 2.67
N ASP A 19 6.21 16.70 2.39
CA ASP A 19 6.04 16.20 1.00
C ASP A 19 4.85 16.84 0.25
N ARG A 20 3.88 17.42 0.97
CA ARG A 20 2.70 18.07 0.36
C ARG A 20 2.30 19.33 1.11
N ARG A 21 2.12 20.44 0.37
CA ARG A 21 1.64 21.74 0.91
C ARG A 21 0.35 21.64 1.72
N ARG A 22 -0.57 20.73 1.36
CA ARG A 22 -1.82 20.49 2.10
C ARG A 22 -1.60 19.93 3.50
N GLY A 23 -0.56 19.11 3.68
CA GLY A 23 -0.20 18.58 5.00
C GLY A 23 0.38 19.67 5.91
N ALA A 24 1.20 20.55 5.34
CA ALA A 24 1.76 21.70 6.06
C ALA A 24 0.68 22.67 6.55
N VAL A 25 -0.31 22.99 5.70
CA VAL A 25 -1.41 23.89 6.07
C VAL A 25 -2.25 23.30 7.21
N LEU A 26 -2.55 22.01 7.18
CA LEU A 26 -3.29 21.34 8.26
C LEU A 26 -2.50 21.27 9.57
N ASP A 27 -1.20 20.99 9.50
CA ASP A 27 -0.34 20.94 10.69
C ASP A 27 -0.18 22.33 11.32
N VAL A 28 0.00 23.37 10.50
CA VAL A 28 0.10 24.76 10.94
C VAL A 28 -1.24 25.27 11.48
N SER A 29 -2.37 24.97 10.83
CA SER A 29 -3.68 25.38 11.33
C SER A 29 -4.03 24.74 12.67
N LEU A 30 -3.66 23.46 12.87
CA LEU A 30 -3.82 22.79 14.15
C LEU A 30 -2.90 23.35 15.23
N GLY A 31 -1.64 23.65 14.89
CA GLY A 31 -0.69 24.27 15.81
C GLY A 31 -1.15 25.68 16.25
N VAL A 32 -1.65 26.49 15.32
CA VAL A 32 -2.19 27.83 15.60
C VAL A 32 -3.45 27.74 16.44
N ALA A 33 -4.38 26.83 16.10
CA ALA A 33 -5.61 26.64 16.88
C ALA A 33 -5.32 26.21 18.33
N SER A 34 -4.38 25.28 18.52
CA SER A 34 -3.99 24.83 19.86
C SER A 34 -3.21 25.90 20.64
N ALA A 35 -2.36 26.69 19.98
CA ALA A 35 -1.67 27.82 20.62
C ALA A 35 -2.65 28.91 21.06
N LEU A 36 -3.70 29.18 20.28
CA LEU A 36 -4.77 30.10 20.65
C LEU A 36 -5.59 29.57 21.84
N GLU A 37 -5.93 28.29 21.86
CA GLU A 37 -6.64 27.67 22.99
C GLU A 37 -5.80 27.69 24.27
N CYS A 38 -4.53 27.25 24.22
CA CYS A 38 -3.62 27.27 25.37
C CYS A 38 -3.37 28.70 25.86
N ALA A 39 -3.35 29.70 24.97
CA ALA A 39 -3.24 31.10 25.36
C ALA A 39 -4.50 31.62 26.08
N ALA A 40 -5.69 31.16 25.66
CA ALA A 40 -6.96 31.52 26.31
C ALA A 40 -7.11 30.87 27.68
N GLU A 41 -6.73 29.59 27.82
CA GLU A 41 -6.68 28.85 29.09
C GLU A 41 -5.52 29.34 29.99
N GLY A 42 -4.51 29.98 29.39
CA GLY A 42 -3.44 30.77 30.04
C GLY A 42 -3.92 31.80 31.06
N VAL A 43 -5.06 32.42 30.78
CA VAL A 43 -5.62 33.56 31.50
C VAL A 43 -6.22 33.19 32.87
N PRO A 44 -7.14 32.20 32.99
CA PRO A 44 -7.67 31.78 34.29
C PRO A 44 -6.58 31.19 35.19
N PHE A 45 -5.68 30.36 34.65
CA PHE A 45 -4.56 29.80 35.42
C PHE A 45 -3.65 30.89 36.01
N ALA A 46 -3.33 31.93 35.22
CA ALA A 46 -2.49 33.01 35.71
C ALA A 46 -3.15 33.79 36.85
N ARG A 47 -4.48 33.90 36.84
CA ARG A 47 -5.26 34.51 37.94
C ARG A 47 -5.23 33.64 39.19
N ASP A 48 -5.42 32.33 39.05
CA ASP A 48 -5.45 31.39 40.19
C ASP A 48 -4.06 31.18 40.82
N ALA A 49 -3.01 31.15 39.99
CA ALA A 49 -1.62 30.97 40.44
C ALA A 49 -0.95 32.29 40.89
N GLY A 50 -1.62 33.44 40.75
CA GLY A 50 -1.10 34.75 41.16
C GLY A 50 0.10 35.25 40.34
N ILE A 51 0.28 34.74 39.11
CA ILE A 51 1.36 35.13 38.20
C ILE A 51 0.90 36.20 37.20
N PRO A 52 1.82 37.00 36.62
CA PRO A 52 1.47 37.96 35.58
C PRO A 52 0.82 37.28 34.37
N LEU A 53 -0.32 37.80 33.92
CA LEU A 53 -1.10 37.30 32.76
C LEU A 53 -0.24 37.07 31.50
N ALA A 54 0.75 37.92 31.27
CA ALA A 54 1.68 37.78 30.15
C ALA A 54 2.51 36.48 30.19
N MET A 55 2.91 36.02 31.38
CA MET A 55 3.64 34.76 31.51
C MET A 55 2.76 33.55 31.22
N GLY A 56 1.50 33.55 31.66
CA GLY A 56 0.54 32.47 31.35
C GLY A 56 0.28 32.32 29.85
N VAL A 57 0.11 33.44 29.15
CA VAL A 57 -0.09 33.47 27.69
C VAL A 57 1.16 32.99 26.94
N VAL A 58 2.36 33.40 27.37
CA VAL A 58 3.62 32.96 26.74
C VAL A 58 3.85 31.46 26.93
N PHE A 59 3.57 30.91 28.11
CA PHE A 59 3.62 29.47 28.35
C PHE A 59 2.63 28.70 27.48
N GLY A 60 1.39 29.18 27.35
CA GLY A 60 0.38 28.58 26.47
C GLY A 60 0.76 28.60 24.99
N LEU A 61 1.33 29.70 24.50
CA LEU A 61 1.82 29.79 23.12
C LEU A 61 3.01 28.86 22.85
N LEU A 62 3.96 28.78 23.79
CA LEU A 62 5.11 27.88 23.69
C LEU A 62 4.65 26.42 23.70
N ALA A 63 3.76 26.04 24.61
CA ALA A 63 3.16 24.72 24.65
C ALA A 63 2.43 24.37 23.34
N GLY A 64 1.55 25.27 22.87
CA GLY A 64 0.81 25.16 21.61
C GLY A 64 1.68 24.90 20.39
N SER A 65 2.82 25.60 20.34
CA SER A 65 3.77 25.51 19.22
C SER A 65 4.46 24.14 19.09
N VAL A 66 4.48 23.33 20.16
CA VAL A 66 5.07 21.99 20.15
C VAL A 66 4.35 21.02 19.19
N LEU A 67 3.08 21.27 18.83
CA LEU A 67 2.35 20.46 17.82
C LEU A 67 2.96 20.54 16.42
N VAL A 68 3.67 21.60 16.08
CA VAL A 68 4.31 21.72 14.77
C VAL A 68 5.36 20.62 14.61
N VAL A 69 5.91 20.12 15.73
CA VAL A 69 6.92 19.06 15.78
C VAL A 69 6.30 17.66 15.92
N ARG A 70 4.94 17.54 15.92
CA ARG A 70 4.22 16.27 16.15
C ARG A 70 4.61 15.12 15.25
N ARG A 71 5.08 15.42 14.03
CA ARG A 71 5.52 14.40 13.05
C ARG A 71 6.91 13.83 13.34
N LYS A 72 7.79 14.55 14.05
CA LYS A 72 9.15 14.08 14.38
C LYS A 72 9.29 13.58 15.82
N TRP A 73 8.57 14.19 16.77
CA TRP A 73 8.70 13.86 18.19
C TRP A 73 7.33 13.71 18.87
N PRO A 74 6.49 12.72 18.46
CA PRO A 74 5.18 12.50 19.06
C PRO A 74 5.27 12.21 20.57
N ILE A 75 6.38 11.63 21.04
CA ILE A 75 6.64 11.39 22.46
C ILE A 75 6.82 12.71 23.23
N ALA A 76 7.54 13.68 22.66
CA ALA A 76 7.74 14.99 23.29
C ALA A 76 6.43 15.75 23.42
N VAL A 77 5.55 15.68 22.41
CA VAL A 77 4.21 16.29 22.45
C VAL A 77 3.39 15.72 23.61
N VAL A 78 3.39 14.40 23.79
CA VAL A 78 2.61 13.74 24.86
C VAL A 78 3.20 14.04 26.24
N LEU A 79 4.53 14.09 26.38
CA LEU A 79 5.17 14.49 27.65
C LEU A 79 4.88 15.95 28.00
N VAL A 80 4.87 16.84 27.02
CA VAL A 80 4.51 18.26 27.20
C VAL A 80 3.03 18.38 27.56
N ALA A 81 2.13 17.66 26.89
CA ALA A 81 0.72 17.62 27.24
C ALA A 81 0.49 17.08 28.67
N LEU A 82 1.23 16.03 29.06
CA LEU A 82 1.19 15.47 30.42
C LEU A 82 1.67 16.47 31.47
N ALA A 83 2.74 17.21 31.20
CA ALA A 83 3.29 18.21 32.11
C ALA A 83 2.35 19.41 32.32
N ILE A 84 1.50 19.72 31.34
CA ILE A 84 0.58 20.86 31.37
C ILE A 84 -0.82 20.47 31.86
N THR A 85 -1.13 19.16 31.91
CA THR A 85 -2.41 18.61 32.42
C THR A 85 -2.86 19.21 33.77
N PRO A 86 -1.98 19.46 34.77
CA PRO A 86 -2.38 20.05 36.06
C PRO A 86 -2.87 21.52 35.96
N ALA A 87 -2.49 22.23 34.90
CA ALA A 87 -2.80 23.64 34.69
C ALA A 87 -4.16 23.87 33.99
N GLU A 88 -4.92 22.81 33.66
CA GLU A 88 -6.10 22.86 32.79
C GLU A 88 -5.84 23.58 31.46
N MET A 89 -4.60 23.50 30.98
CA MET A 89 -4.23 24.01 29.68
C MET A 89 -4.01 22.86 28.70
N GLY A 90 -4.50 23.03 27.47
CA GLY A 90 -4.18 22.15 26.35
C GLY A 90 -5.11 20.96 26.20
N PHE A 91 -6.42 21.18 26.32
CA PHE A 91 -7.43 20.17 26.02
C PHE A 91 -7.30 19.63 24.58
N LEU A 92 -7.24 20.50 23.57
CA LEU A 92 -6.99 20.06 22.19
C LEU A 92 -5.58 19.49 22.06
N MET A 93 -4.62 19.95 22.86
CA MET A 93 -3.25 19.45 22.84
C MET A 93 -3.16 17.98 23.29
N GLY A 94 -3.89 17.59 24.33
CA GLY A 94 -4.02 16.21 24.79
C GLY A 94 -4.76 15.34 23.79
N VAL A 95 -5.90 15.79 23.27
CA VAL A 95 -6.71 15.06 22.28
C VAL A 95 -5.93 14.85 20.98
N VAL A 96 -5.32 15.90 20.44
CA VAL A 96 -4.52 15.85 19.21
C VAL A 96 -3.22 15.11 19.44
N GLY A 97 -2.59 15.23 20.61
CA GLY A 97 -1.38 14.51 20.98
C GLY A 97 -1.62 13.00 21.07
N LEU A 98 -2.68 12.57 21.75
CA LEU A 98 -3.10 11.16 21.85
C LEU A 98 -3.52 10.60 20.48
N TYR A 99 -4.27 11.37 19.69
CA TYR A 99 -4.62 10.99 18.32
C TYR A 99 -3.37 10.81 17.45
N THR A 100 -2.42 11.75 17.51
CA THR A 100 -1.19 11.71 16.71
C THR A 100 -0.31 10.55 17.17
N LEU A 101 -0.18 10.30 18.48
CA LEU A 101 0.56 9.17 19.03
C LEU A 101 -0.02 7.83 18.57
N ALA A 102 -1.35 7.70 18.58
CA ALA A 102 -2.05 6.50 18.14
C ALA A 102 -2.04 6.32 16.61
N ALA A 103 -1.95 7.42 15.85
CA ALA A 103 -1.84 7.42 14.40
C ALA A 103 -0.40 7.19 13.89
N CYS A 104 0.62 7.37 14.74
CA CYS A 104 2.01 7.09 14.42
C CYS A 104 2.32 5.58 14.47
N GLU A 105 3.26 5.13 13.63
CA GLU A 105 3.70 3.73 13.53
C GLU A 105 4.64 3.30 14.69
N LEU A 106 4.34 3.71 15.93
CA LEU A 106 5.11 3.30 17.09
C LEU A 106 4.75 1.88 17.56
N PRO A 107 5.67 1.17 18.22
CA PRO A 107 5.37 -0.15 18.79
C PRO A 107 4.27 -0.05 19.85
N ARG A 108 3.29 -0.98 19.78
CA ARG A 108 2.05 -0.98 20.61
C ARG A 108 2.29 -0.83 22.11
N ARG A 109 3.44 -1.29 22.61
CA ARG A 109 3.85 -1.17 24.03
C ARG A 109 4.06 0.29 24.45
N ILE A 110 4.66 1.11 23.57
CA ILE A 110 4.92 2.54 23.84
C ILE A 110 3.61 3.33 23.79
N ILE A 111 2.74 3.03 22.81
CA ILE A 111 1.41 3.65 22.72
C ILE A 111 0.59 3.34 23.97
N GLY A 112 0.53 2.06 24.40
CA GLY A 112 -0.19 1.66 25.60
C GLY A 112 0.36 2.28 26.88
N ALA A 113 1.68 2.35 27.03
CA ALA A 113 2.32 2.95 28.20
C ALA A 113 2.07 4.47 28.31
N LEU A 114 2.23 5.21 27.20
CA LEU A 114 1.98 6.66 27.18
C LEU A 114 0.50 7.00 27.30
N ALA A 115 -0.39 6.22 26.65
CA ALA A 115 -1.83 6.38 26.80
C ALA A 115 -2.27 6.10 28.24
N GLY A 116 -1.74 5.04 28.86
CA GLY A 116 -2.01 4.72 30.27
C GLY A 116 -1.49 5.79 31.23
N MET A 117 -0.30 6.34 30.97
CA MET A 117 0.28 7.43 31.76
C MET A 117 -0.53 8.73 31.63
N SER A 118 -0.99 9.07 30.42
CA SER A 118 -1.88 10.22 30.18
C SER A 118 -3.23 10.03 30.86
N PHE A 119 -3.82 8.84 30.78
CA PHE A 119 -5.09 8.53 31.44
C PHE A 119 -4.97 8.62 32.96
N ALA A 120 -3.91 8.05 33.54
CA ALA A 120 -3.65 8.14 34.98
C ALA A 120 -3.41 9.59 35.42
N GLY A 121 -2.66 10.38 34.64
CA GLY A 121 -2.43 11.80 34.90
C GLY A 121 -3.72 12.62 34.92
N THR A 122 -4.55 12.49 33.89
CA THR A 122 -5.86 13.17 33.81
C THR A 122 -6.78 12.76 34.96
N LEU A 123 -6.87 11.45 35.25
CA LEU A 123 -7.72 10.92 36.31
C LEU A 123 -7.32 11.46 37.70
N ILE A 124 -6.02 11.52 37.99
CA ILE A 124 -5.51 12.05 39.27
C ILE A 124 -5.82 13.55 39.40
N VAL A 125 -5.57 14.33 38.34
CA VAL A 125 -5.80 15.79 38.36
C VAL A 125 -7.29 16.10 38.51
N THR A 126 -8.16 15.46 37.72
CA THR A 126 -9.61 15.66 37.78
C THR A 126 -10.17 15.24 39.14
N PHE A 127 -9.66 14.15 39.74
CA PHE A 127 -10.09 13.72 41.08
C PHE A 127 -9.69 14.72 42.18
N VAL A 128 -8.47 15.25 42.15
CA VAL A 128 -8.00 16.22 43.15
C VAL A 128 -8.78 17.54 43.05
N ARG A 129 -9.04 18.03 41.83
CA ARG A 129 -9.75 19.30 41.63
C ARG A 129 -11.24 19.23 41.98
N LEU A 130 -11.98 18.21 41.54
CA LEU A 130 -13.40 18.05 41.93
C LEU A 130 -13.55 18.04 43.45
N ARG A 131 -12.57 17.50 44.17
CA ARG A 131 -12.54 17.50 45.63
C ARG A 131 -12.25 18.89 46.23
N GLN A 132 -11.38 19.68 45.59
CA GLN A 132 -11.02 21.03 46.06
C GLN A 132 -12.17 22.04 45.84
N ASP A 133 -12.80 22.04 44.66
CA ASP A 133 -13.89 22.98 44.34
C ASP A 133 -15.11 22.75 45.23
N MET A 134 -15.46 21.49 45.47
CA MET A 134 -16.65 21.12 46.26
C MET A 134 -16.44 21.20 47.76
N ALA A 135 -15.18 21.09 48.23
CA ALA A 135 -14.82 21.42 49.61
C ALA A 135 -14.98 22.92 49.90
N GLY A 136 -14.89 23.79 48.88
CA GLY A 136 -15.15 25.23 48.99
C GLY A 136 -16.63 25.58 49.10
N ASP A 137 -17.51 24.78 48.49
CA ASP A 137 -18.96 25.04 48.41
C ASP A 137 -19.78 24.35 49.53
N GLY A 138 -19.13 23.61 50.43
CA GLY A 138 -19.75 23.00 51.61
C GLY A 138 -20.71 21.84 51.33
N VAL A 139 -20.71 21.31 50.10
CA VAL A 139 -21.57 20.21 49.67
C VAL A 139 -20.81 18.88 49.78
N ASP A 140 -21.12 18.07 50.80
CA ASP A 140 -20.53 16.74 51.01
C ASP A 140 -21.26 15.67 50.18
N LEU A 141 -21.03 15.67 48.86
CA LEU A 141 -21.33 14.49 48.04
C LEU A 141 -20.26 13.44 48.33
N GLY A 142 -20.64 12.25 48.81
CA GLY A 142 -19.67 11.24 49.23
C GLY A 142 -18.58 10.92 48.18
N ASN A 143 -17.36 10.64 48.65
CA ASN A 143 -16.14 10.40 47.85
C ASN A 143 -16.31 9.49 46.60
N TRP A 144 -17.26 8.56 46.64
CA TRP A 144 -17.58 7.68 45.51
C TRP A 144 -18.11 8.44 44.27
N PHE A 145 -18.91 9.49 44.47
CA PHE A 145 -19.46 10.29 43.37
C PHE A 145 -18.35 11.05 42.63
N PHE A 146 -17.40 11.64 43.37
CA PHE A 146 -16.25 12.32 42.78
C PHE A 146 -15.32 11.36 42.03
N ALA A 147 -15.08 10.17 42.58
CA ALA A 147 -14.34 9.12 41.88
C ALA A 147 -15.06 8.72 40.58
N PHE A 148 -16.38 8.52 40.62
CA PHE A 148 -17.17 8.15 39.45
C PHE A 148 -17.19 9.24 38.37
N ALA A 149 -17.42 10.50 38.76
CA ALA A 149 -17.42 11.64 37.84
C ALA A 149 -16.04 11.88 37.20
N ALA A 150 -14.95 11.73 37.98
CA ALA A 150 -13.58 11.84 37.48
C ALA A 150 -13.23 10.70 36.51
N ILE A 151 -13.62 9.46 36.82
CA ILE A 151 -13.44 8.32 35.92
C ILE A 151 -14.22 8.52 34.62
N GLY A 152 -15.49 8.94 34.70
CA GLY A 152 -16.34 9.12 33.53
C GLY A 152 -15.86 10.22 32.59
N SER A 153 -15.46 11.38 33.14
CA SER A 153 -14.93 12.50 32.37
C SER A 153 -13.56 12.18 31.77
N SER A 154 -12.64 11.57 32.54
CA SER A 154 -11.33 11.13 32.02
C SER A 154 -11.49 10.11 30.90
N LEU A 155 -12.38 9.11 31.07
CA LEU A 155 -12.62 8.08 30.06
C LEU A 155 -13.26 8.66 28.79
N GLY A 156 -14.25 9.54 28.94
CA GLY A 156 -14.94 10.20 27.83
C GLY A 156 -14.00 11.06 26.98
N LEU A 157 -12.97 11.65 27.59
CA LEU A 157 -11.99 12.47 26.88
C LEU A 157 -10.95 11.64 26.13
N THR A 158 -10.41 10.62 26.80
CA THR A 158 -9.25 9.90 26.27
C THR A 158 -9.63 8.77 25.32
N ALA A 159 -10.79 8.13 25.54
CA ALA A 159 -11.17 6.94 24.80
C ALA A 159 -11.46 7.21 23.31
N PRO A 160 -12.24 8.23 22.92
CA PRO A 160 -12.58 8.44 21.51
C PRO A 160 -11.35 8.75 20.62
N PRO A 161 -10.41 9.64 21.01
CA PRO A 161 -9.21 9.92 20.22
C PRO A 161 -8.28 8.71 20.09
N LEU A 162 -8.12 7.93 21.16
CA LEU A 162 -7.32 6.70 21.15
C LEU A 162 -7.94 5.64 20.23
N LEU A 163 -9.24 5.41 20.34
CA LEU A 163 -9.96 4.44 19.50
C LEU A 163 -9.91 4.84 18.03
N LEU A 164 -10.14 6.13 17.72
CA LEU A 164 -10.04 6.64 16.35
C LEU A 164 -8.62 6.55 15.80
N GLY A 165 -7.61 6.88 16.59
CA GLY A 165 -6.21 6.76 16.19
C GLY A 165 -5.82 5.31 15.87
N LEU A 166 -6.18 4.37 16.76
CA LEU A 166 -5.95 2.94 16.55
C LEU A 166 -6.72 2.41 15.33
N TYR A 167 -7.96 2.83 15.13
CA TYR A 167 -8.77 2.44 13.98
C TYR A 167 -8.17 2.93 12.66
N VAL A 168 -7.75 4.20 12.60
CA VAL A 168 -7.09 4.76 11.41
C VAL A 168 -5.75 4.07 11.15
N GLY A 169 -4.96 3.78 12.19
CA GLY A 169 -3.71 3.03 12.08
C GLY A 169 -3.92 1.61 11.56
N GLN A 170 -4.93 0.89 12.05
CA GLN A 170 -5.29 -0.45 11.55
C GLN A 170 -5.77 -0.40 10.10
N ARG A 171 -6.62 0.58 9.77
CA ARG A 171 -7.16 0.74 8.42
C ARG A 171 -6.07 1.03 7.38
N ARG A 172 -5.06 1.83 7.73
CA ARG A 172 -3.90 2.09 6.86
C ARG A 172 -3.11 0.82 6.57
N ARG A 173 -2.75 0.05 7.61
CA ARG A 173 -2.05 -1.24 7.44
C ARG A 173 -2.84 -2.22 6.58
N LEU A 174 -4.17 -2.24 6.75
CA LEU A 174 -5.04 -3.06 5.92
C LEU A 174 -5.00 -2.62 4.45
N MET A 175 -5.07 -1.31 4.19
CA MET A 175 -4.98 -0.77 2.83
C MET A 175 -3.62 -1.03 2.18
N GLU A 176 -2.53 -0.90 2.94
CA GLU A 176 -1.17 -1.23 2.48
C GLU A 176 -1.05 -2.71 2.10
N SER A 177 -1.48 -3.61 2.99
CA SER A 177 -1.46 -5.06 2.69
C SER A 177 -2.38 -5.46 1.53
N LEU A 178 -3.53 -4.80 1.35
CA LEU A 178 -4.38 -5.02 0.18
C LEU A 178 -3.73 -4.52 -1.10
N ARG A 179 -3.00 -3.41 -1.03
CA ARG A 179 -2.28 -2.85 -2.17
C ARG A 179 -1.10 -3.74 -2.57
N GLU A 180 -0.30 -4.20 -1.61
CA GLU A 180 0.77 -5.17 -1.86
C GLU A 180 0.24 -6.46 -2.50
N ARG A 181 -0.93 -6.93 -2.05
CA ARG A 181 -1.61 -8.09 -2.66
C ARG A 181 -2.07 -7.80 -4.08
N ALA A 182 -2.68 -6.65 -4.35
CA ALA A 182 -3.08 -6.25 -5.70
C ALA A 182 -1.87 -6.18 -6.64
N ASP A 183 -0.78 -5.52 -6.21
CA ASP A 183 0.46 -5.41 -6.98
C ASP A 183 1.13 -6.79 -7.19
N SER A 184 0.97 -7.73 -6.26
CA SER A 184 1.46 -9.10 -6.44
C SER A 184 0.63 -9.90 -7.45
N LEU A 185 -0.70 -9.74 -7.45
CA LEU A 185 -1.59 -10.39 -8.40
C LEU A 185 -1.41 -9.85 -9.82
N GLU A 186 -1.22 -8.54 -9.98
CA GLU A 186 -0.92 -7.94 -11.28
C GLU A 186 0.38 -8.51 -11.88
N ARG A 187 1.43 -8.65 -11.06
CA ARG A 187 2.69 -9.29 -11.48
C ARG A 187 2.50 -10.77 -11.84
N GLU A 188 1.69 -11.50 -11.08
CA GLU A 188 1.41 -12.91 -11.38
C GLU A 188 0.65 -13.08 -12.70
N LEU A 189 -0.35 -12.23 -12.97
CA LEU A 189 -1.09 -12.23 -14.23
C LEU A 189 -0.20 -11.90 -15.43
N GLN A 190 0.71 -10.93 -15.30
CA GLN A 190 1.68 -10.61 -16.34
C GLN A 190 2.57 -11.82 -16.66
N LEU A 191 3.12 -12.48 -15.65
CA LEU A 191 3.94 -13.68 -15.84
C LEU A 191 3.16 -14.85 -16.47
N LEU A 192 1.88 -15.00 -16.12
CA LEU A 192 1.02 -16.01 -16.74
C LEU A 192 0.72 -15.70 -18.20
N ALA A 193 0.51 -14.43 -18.55
CA ALA A 193 0.32 -13.99 -19.93
C ALA A 193 1.58 -14.24 -20.78
N GLU A 194 2.75 -13.84 -20.29
CA GLU A 194 4.04 -14.10 -20.96
C GLU A 194 4.27 -15.60 -21.20
N ARG A 195 4.02 -16.44 -20.18
CA ARG A 195 4.12 -17.90 -20.32
C ARG A 195 3.11 -18.49 -21.30
N ALA A 196 1.92 -17.91 -21.41
CA ALA A 196 0.93 -18.37 -22.38
C ALA A 196 1.36 -18.04 -23.81
N GLU A 197 1.96 -16.86 -24.03
CA GLU A 197 2.54 -16.48 -25.31
C GLU A 197 3.71 -17.39 -25.69
N GLU A 198 4.66 -17.63 -24.78
CA GLU A 198 5.80 -18.53 -25.01
C GLU A 198 5.34 -19.95 -25.35
N ARG A 199 4.33 -20.48 -24.65
CA ARG A 199 3.74 -21.79 -24.97
C ARG A 199 3.06 -21.81 -26.34
N ALA A 200 2.38 -20.73 -26.71
CA ALA A 200 1.74 -20.64 -28.02
C ALA A 200 2.78 -20.59 -29.14
N GLU A 201 3.87 -19.87 -28.96
CA GLU A 201 5.00 -19.84 -29.89
C GLU A 201 5.69 -21.20 -30.01
N TRP A 202 5.93 -21.85 -28.88
CA TRP A 202 6.49 -23.21 -28.84
C TRP A 202 5.61 -24.20 -29.59
N ALA A 203 4.30 -24.22 -29.30
CA ALA A 203 3.34 -25.09 -29.97
C ALA A 203 3.28 -24.84 -31.48
N ARG A 204 3.32 -23.56 -31.92
CA ARG A 204 3.39 -23.21 -33.35
C ARG A 204 4.69 -23.69 -34.00
N GLY A 205 5.82 -23.60 -33.30
CA GLY A 205 7.11 -24.10 -33.77
C GLY A 205 7.13 -25.62 -33.93
N GLU A 206 6.58 -26.33 -32.94
CA GLU A 206 6.44 -27.78 -32.96
C GLU A 206 5.54 -28.23 -34.11
N GLU A 207 4.41 -27.56 -34.31
CA GLU A 207 3.50 -27.82 -35.43
C GLU A 207 4.18 -27.62 -36.78
N ARG A 208 4.90 -26.51 -36.99
CA ARG A 208 5.67 -26.27 -38.23
C ARG A 208 6.69 -27.38 -38.48
N THR A 209 7.35 -27.86 -37.42
CA THR A 209 8.33 -28.94 -37.53
C THR A 209 7.67 -30.27 -37.86
N ARG A 210 6.48 -30.54 -37.28
CA ARG A 210 5.67 -31.72 -37.61
C ARG A 210 5.24 -31.70 -39.07
N ILE A 211 4.64 -30.59 -39.53
CA ILE A 211 4.25 -30.38 -40.93
C ILE A 211 5.46 -30.62 -41.85
N ALA A 212 6.62 -30.01 -41.56
CA ALA A 212 7.82 -30.20 -42.38
C ALA A 212 8.27 -31.68 -42.48
N ARG A 213 8.16 -32.46 -41.39
CA ARG A 213 8.47 -33.91 -41.42
C ARG A 213 7.44 -34.69 -42.22
N GLU A 214 6.15 -34.44 -42.01
CA GLU A 214 5.08 -35.08 -42.79
C GLU A 214 5.23 -34.78 -44.30
N MET A 215 5.53 -33.52 -44.66
CA MET A 215 5.86 -33.14 -46.03
C MET A 215 7.08 -33.91 -46.54
N HIS A 216 8.16 -33.99 -45.76
CA HIS A 216 9.38 -34.68 -46.15
C HIS A 216 9.16 -36.17 -46.41
N ASP A 217 8.40 -36.84 -45.54
CA ASP A 217 8.12 -38.27 -45.65
C ASP A 217 7.26 -38.58 -46.89
N VAL A 218 6.21 -37.78 -47.15
CA VAL A 218 5.37 -37.93 -48.35
C VAL A 218 6.17 -37.70 -49.62
N VAL A 219 7.01 -36.66 -49.66
CA VAL A 219 7.87 -36.36 -50.80
C VAL A 219 8.91 -37.46 -51.02
N ALA A 220 9.62 -37.86 -49.96
CA ALA A 220 10.65 -38.89 -50.03
C ALA A 220 10.08 -40.23 -50.52
N HIS A 221 8.91 -40.62 -50.02
CA HIS A 221 8.24 -41.85 -50.45
C HIS A 221 7.86 -41.82 -51.94
N ARG A 222 7.26 -40.72 -52.43
CA ARG A 222 6.86 -40.59 -53.84
C ARG A 222 8.05 -40.53 -54.79
N VAL A 223 9.10 -39.79 -54.41
CA VAL A 223 10.33 -39.73 -55.19
C VAL A 223 10.99 -41.12 -55.26
N SER A 224 11.01 -41.86 -54.16
CA SER A 224 11.52 -43.25 -54.14
C SER A 224 10.74 -44.16 -55.10
N LEU A 225 9.40 -44.12 -55.09
CA LEU A 225 8.56 -44.87 -56.03
C LEU A 225 8.83 -44.47 -57.49
N MET A 226 8.94 -43.17 -57.79
CA MET A 226 9.27 -42.69 -59.14
C MET A 226 10.63 -43.22 -59.62
N VAL A 227 11.65 -43.24 -58.75
CA VAL A 227 12.98 -43.78 -59.07
C VAL A 227 12.91 -45.28 -59.36
N VAL A 228 12.17 -46.05 -58.57
CA VAL A 228 11.97 -47.49 -58.79
C VAL A 228 11.26 -47.76 -60.12
N HIS A 229 10.19 -47.02 -60.44
CA HIS A 229 9.47 -47.15 -61.71
C HIS A 229 10.30 -46.70 -62.92
N ALA A 230 11.13 -45.66 -62.78
CA ALA A 230 12.07 -45.23 -63.82
C ALA A 230 13.18 -46.26 -64.07
N ALA A 231 13.68 -46.93 -63.03
CA ALA A 231 14.62 -48.04 -63.19
C ALA A 231 13.98 -49.25 -63.91
N ALA A 232 12.73 -49.60 -63.55
CA ALA A 232 11.96 -50.64 -64.23
C ALA A 232 11.69 -50.30 -65.71
N LEU A 233 11.42 -49.03 -66.01
CA LEU A 233 11.30 -48.52 -67.38
C LEU A 233 12.56 -48.81 -68.20
N GLN A 234 13.75 -48.44 -67.69
CA GLN A 234 15.02 -48.66 -68.38
C GLN A 234 15.28 -50.15 -68.66
N ALA A 235 14.88 -51.05 -67.75
CA ALA A 235 15.05 -52.49 -67.92
C ALA A 235 14.11 -53.09 -68.98
N VAL A 236 12.87 -52.59 -69.10
CA VAL A 236 11.84 -53.13 -70.02
C VAL A 236 11.89 -52.48 -71.40
N ALA A 237 12.42 -51.25 -71.53
CA ALA A 237 12.45 -50.46 -72.77
C ALA A 237 13.05 -51.17 -73.99
N ARG A 238 14.01 -52.09 -73.79
CA ARG A 238 14.60 -52.88 -74.89
C ARG A 238 13.83 -54.14 -75.26
N LYS A 239 13.01 -54.68 -74.35
CA LYS A 239 12.28 -55.94 -74.55
C LYS A 239 10.83 -55.72 -74.99
N ASP A 240 10.17 -54.69 -74.48
CA ASP A 240 8.73 -54.47 -74.69
C ASP A 240 8.43 -52.95 -74.69
N PRO A 241 8.54 -52.28 -75.85
CA PRO A 241 8.45 -50.83 -75.95
C PRO A 241 7.05 -50.29 -75.60
N GLU A 242 5.97 -51.04 -75.85
CA GLU A 242 4.62 -50.63 -75.46
C GLU A 242 4.47 -50.57 -73.92
N LYS A 243 5.02 -51.55 -73.19
CA LYS A 243 5.05 -51.51 -71.72
C LYS A 243 5.91 -50.38 -71.18
N ALA A 244 7.00 -50.03 -71.88
CA ALA A 244 7.81 -48.88 -71.52
C ALA A 244 7.01 -47.57 -71.63
N VAL A 245 6.28 -47.35 -72.73
CA VAL A 245 5.42 -46.15 -72.87
C VAL A 245 4.38 -46.06 -71.73
N LYS A 246 3.76 -47.18 -71.35
CA LYS A 246 2.82 -47.23 -70.21
C LYS A 246 3.48 -46.88 -68.87
N ASN A 247 4.65 -47.44 -68.57
CA ASN A 247 5.37 -47.13 -67.33
C ASN A 247 5.87 -45.67 -67.29
N ALA A 248 6.25 -45.09 -68.45
CA ALA A 248 6.64 -43.68 -68.54
C ALA A 248 5.45 -42.75 -68.26
N ALA A 249 4.26 -43.08 -68.77
CA ALA A 249 3.03 -42.36 -68.45
C ALA A 249 2.71 -42.41 -66.95
N LEU A 250 2.81 -43.59 -66.32
CA LEU A 250 2.64 -43.77 -64.87
C LEU A 250 3.58 -42.89 -64.03
N VAL A 251 4.87 -42.79 -64.40
CA VAL A 251 5.83 -41.89 -63.73
C VAL A 251 5.44 -40.42 -63.89
N GLY A 252 4.97 -40.03 -65.08
CA GLY A 252 4.47 -38.67 -65.33
C GLY A 252 3.24 -38.31 -64.50
N ASP A 253 2.29 -39.24 -64.38
CA ASP A 253 1.08 -39.08 -63.57
C ASP A 253 1.41 -38.99 -62.07
N MET A 254 2.28 -39.88 -61.57
CA MET A 254 2.76 -39.81 -60.18
C MET A 254 3.46 -38.48 -59.86
N GLY A 255 4.27 -37.95 -60.78
CA GLY A 255 4.92 -36.65 -60.62
C GLY A 255 3.94 -35.49 -60.57
N ARG A 256 2.91 -35.49 -61.43
CA ARG A 256 1.84 -34.47 -61.40
C ARG A 256 1.03 -34.56 -60.11
N GLN A 257 0.69 -35.77 -59.67
CA GLN A 257 -0.07 -35.97 -58.44
C GLN A 257 0.73 -35.55 -57.19
N ALA A 258 2.05 -35.79 -57.15
CA ALA A 258 2.93 -35.29 -56.10
C ALA A 258 2.99 -33.75 -56.06
N LEU A 259 3.07 -33.08 -57.21
CA LEU A 259 3.08 -31.62 -57.29
C LEU A 259 1.73 -31.00 -56.87
N THR A 260 0.61 -31.66 -57.19
CA THR A 260 -0.73 -31.20 -56.77
C THR A 260 -0.88 -31.27 -55.25
N GLU A 261 -0.50 -32.40 -54.63
CA GLU A 261 -0.62 -32.54 -53.17
C GLU A 261 0.29 -31.58 -52.40
N LEU A 262 1.50 -31.32 -52.89
CA LEU A 262 2.36 -30.27 -52.33
C LEU A 262 1.73 -28.88 -52.40
N ARG A 263 0.91 -28.62 -53.42
CA ARG A 263 0.18 -27.35 -53.58
C ARG A 263 -1.03 -27.24 -52.67
N GLU A 264 -1.65 -28.37 -52.29
CA GLU A 264 -2.79 -28.41 -51.37
C GLU A 264 -2.39 -28.34 -49.90
N MET A 265 -1.14 -28.67 -49.57
CA MET A 265 -0.60 -28.65 -48.20
C MET A 265 0.04 -27.31 -47.77
N LEU A 266 0.18 -26.35 -48.70
CA LEU A 266 0.73 -24.99 -48.49
C LEU A 266 -0.40 -23.97 -48.23
#